data_AF-A0A558F222-F1
#
_entry.id   AF-A0A558F222-F1
#
_cell.length_a   1.000
_cell.length_b   1.000
_cell.length_c   1.000
_cell.angle_alpha   90.00
_cell.angle_beta   90.00
_cell.angle_gamma   90.00
#
_symmetry.space_group_name_H-M   'P 1'
#
loop_
_entity.id
_entity.type
_entity.pdbx_description
1 polymer ?
#
loop_
_entity_poly.entity_id
_entity_poly.type
_entity_poly.pdbx_seq_one_letter_code
_entity_poly.pdbx_strand_id
1 'polypeptide(L)'
;MSSDELSFIATMSICNYPVTLAGNRLTTQWMKTAPTRFYFKYFHGFYNIQIASGEHAGACVDVVGDGYLVAAKDGTPFLLQATTKAYITLAEIVGDQKAVYLQTPRKYYVQQCMYGGTAFEDHDTMYNFLLAVPRVDRGDGKYLAMEENSWVARSAGYPDRTIPADITLHIEQKGVS
;
A
#
# COMPACT_ATOMS: atom_id res chain seq x y z
N MET A 1 16.92 -19.71 -4.86
CA MET A 1 16.97 -18.24 -4.98
C MET A 1 17.20 -17.69 -3.59
N SER A 2 18.15 -16.77 -3.42
CA SER A 2 18.37 -16.07 -2.14
C SER A 2 17.32 -14.98 -1.92
N SER A 3 17.19 -14.47 -0.68
CA SER A 3 16.33 -13.31 -0.38
C SER A 3 16.71 -12.08 -1.20
N ASP A 4 18.00 -11.91 -1.45
CA ASP A 4 18.56 -10.72 -2.08
C ASP A 4 18.24 -10.71 -3.57
N GLU A 5 18.31 -11.88 -4.23
CA GLU A 5 17.83 -12.07 -5.61
C GLU A 5 16.34 -11.75 -5.75
N LEU A 6 15.58 -11.88 -4.66
CA LEU A 6 14.17 -11.59 -4.59
C LEU A 6 13.84 -10.20 -4.01
N SER A 7 14.82 -9.32 -3.86
CA SER A 7 14.60 -7.97 -3.32
C SER A 7 14.86 -6.92 -4.39
N PHE A 8 14.14 -5.79 -4.33
CA PHE A 8 14.23 -4.74 -5.36
C PHE A 8 13.94 -3.34 -4.82
N ILE A 9 14.35 -2.33 -5.58
CA ILE A 9 13.96 -0.93 -5.39
C ILE A 9 12.87 -0.60 -6.40
N ALA A 10 11.81 0.04 -5.92
CA ALA A 10 10.75 0.55 -6.78
C ALA A 10 10.11 1.81 -6.22
N THR A 11 9.45 2.55 -7.10
CA THR A 11 8.41 3.52 -6.70
C THR A 11 7.04 2.90 -6.93
N MET A 12 6.01 3.47 -6.29
CA MET A 12 4.63 3.02 -6.44
C MET A 12 3.78 4.15 -7.04
N SER A 13 2.75 3.79 -7.80
CA SER A 13 1.70 4.71 -8.23
C SER A 13 0.33 4.03 -8.25
N ILE A 14 -0.74 4.77 -7.98
CA ILE A 14 -2.13 4.31 -8.10
C ILE A 14 -2.85 5.30 -9.01
N CYS A 15 -3.58 4.80 -10.02
CA CYS A 15 -4.22 5.64 -11.04
C CYS A 15 -3.27 6.66 -11.68
N ASN A 16 -2.00 6.28 -11.90
CA ASN A 16 -0.91 7.13 -12.39
C ASN A 16 -0.45 8.26 -11.46
N TYR A 17 -0.96 8.33 -10.23
CA TYR A 17 -0.49 9.26 -9.21
C TYR A 17 0.60 8.61 -8.35
N PRO A 18 1.75 9.29 -8.15
CA PRO A 18 2.85 8.74 -7.37
C PRO A 18 2.43 8.56 -5.91
N VAL A 19 2.86 7.45 -5.31
CA VAL A 19 2.79 7.29 -3.86
C VAL A 19 3.93 8.07 -3.23
N THR A 20 3.58 8.94 -2.29
CA THR A 20 4.50 9.81 -1.57
C THR A 20 4.26 9.76 -0.07
N LEU A 21 5.22 10.24 0.71
CA LEU A 21 5.07 10.49 2.14
C LEU A 21 4.60 11.93 2.39
N ALA A 22 3.46 12.07 3.06
CA ALA A 22 2.98 13.33 3.61
C ALA A 22 3.09 13.27 5.14
N GLY A 23 4.09 13.95 5.70
CA GLY A 23 4.57 13.64 7.04
C GLY A 23 5.02 12.17 7.10
N ASN A 24 4.47 11.40 8.03
CA ASN A 24 4.76 9.97 8.13
C ASN A 24 3.74 9.07 7.42
N ARG A 25 2.74 9.59 6.72
CA ARG A 25 1.68 8.78 6.08
C ARG A 25 1.92 8.59 4.59
N LEU A 26 1.63 7.39 4.08
CA LEU A 26 1.66 7.13 2.65
C LEU A 26 0.38 7.68 2.00
N THR A 27 0.57 8.46 0.94
CA THR A 27 -0.49 9.14 0.20
C THR A 27 -0.25 9.05 -1.29
N THR A 28 -1.27 9.33 -2.09
CA THR A 28 -1.12 9.73 -3.49
C THR A 28 -1.68 11.13 -3.65
N GLN A 29 -1.01 11.96 -4.45
CA GLN A 29 -1.42 13.34 -4.71
C GLN A 29 -1.65 13.56 -6.19
N TRP A 30 -2.59 14.46 -6.51
CA TRP A 30 -2.87 14.84 -7.88
C TRP A 30 -1.74 15.69 -8.49
N MET A 31 -1.16 16.59 -7.68
CA MET A 31 0.02 17.35 -8.06
C MET A 31 1.22 16.44 -8.26
N LYS A 32 1.99 16.71 -9.32
CA LYS A 32 3.24 16.01 -9.63
C LYS A 32 4.27 16.26 -8.53
N THR A 33 4.30 15.35 -7.57
CA THR A 33 5.33 15.26 -6.54
C THR A 33 6.31 14.16 -6.91
N ALA A 34 7.56 14.29 -6.44
CA ALA A 34 8.54 13.23 -6.63
C ALA A 34 8.09 11.96 -5.89
N PRO A 35 8.03 10.79 -6.54
CA PRO A 35 7.60 9.57 -5.88
C PRO A 35 8.56 9.18 -4.76
N THR A 36 8.02 8.59 -3.70
CA THR A 36 8.85 7.97 -2.68
C THR A 36 9.46 6.68 -3.24
N ARG A 37 10.78 6.51 -3.07
CA ARG A 37 11.50 5.28 -3.40
C ARG A 37 11.42 4.31 -2.24
N PHE A 38 11.18 3.04 -2.53
CA PHE A 38 11.02 1.99 -1.54
C PHE A 38 11.94 0.81 -1.83
N TYR A 39 12.54 0.25 -0.78
CA TYR A 39 13.13 -1.08 -0.79
C TYR A 39 12.05 -2.12 -0.48
N PHE A 40 11.85 -3.05 -1.40
CA PHE A 40 11.04 -4.25 -1.21
C PHE A 40 11.97 -5.40 -0.85
N LYS A 41 12.06 -5.73 0.44
CA LYS A 41 12.95 -6.77 0.97
C LYS A 41 12.19 -8.07 1.18
N TYR A 42 12.54 -9.09 0.41
CA TYR A 42 11.85 -10.37 0.48
C TYR A 42 12.22 -11.18 1.72
N PHE A 43 11.21 -11.74 2.38
CA PHE A 43 11.35 -12.56 3.58
C PHE A 43 10.19 -13.57 3.66
N HIS A 44 10.50 -14.88 3.60
CA HIS A 44 9.55 -15.99 3.77
C HIS A 44 8.23 -15.85 2.99
N GLY A 45 8.27 -15.40 1.73
CA GLY A 45 7.07 -15.24 0.89
C GLY A 45 6.39 -13.88 0.98
N PHE A 46 6.88 -13.00 1.84
CA PHE A 46 6.40 -11.62 2.01
C PHE A 46 7.51 -10.63 1.67
N TYR A 47 7.16 -9.35 1.66
CA TYR A 47 8.07 -8.23 1.50
C TYR A 47 7.93 -7.28 2.67
N ASN A 48 9.03 -6.97 3.33
CA ASN A 48 9.12 -5.79 4.16
C ASN A 48 9.43 -4.61 3.25
N ILE A 49 8.59 -3.58 3.32
CA ILE A 49 8.73 -2.38 2.49
C ILE A 49 9.38 -1.31 3.36
N GLN A 50 10.50 -0.74 2.91
CA GLN A 50 11.28 0.25 3.65
C GLN A 50 11.48 1.50 2.78
N ILE A 51 11.44 2.68 3.39
CA ILE A 51 11.71 3.93 2.68
C ILE A 51 13.19 3.99 2.30
N ALA A 52 13.49 4.22 1.03
CA ALA A 52 14.85 4.10 0.51
C ALA A 52 15.68 5.38 0.63
N SER A 53 15.03 6.54 0.70
CA SER A 53 15.69 7.85 0.67
C SER A 53 14.84 8.94 1.33
N GLY A 54 15.49 10.05 1.70
CA GLY A 54 14.84 11.21 2.33
C GLY A 54 14.88 11.16 3.86
N GLU A 55 14.09 12.01 4.50
CA GLU A 55 14.04 12.16 5.97
C GLU A 55 13.66 10.86 6.70
N HIS A 56 12.77 10.08 6.10
CA HIS A 56 12.32 8.79 6.65
C HIS A 56 13.12 7.59 6.13
N ALA A 57 14.29 7.79 5.51
CA ALA A 57 15.10 6.69 5.00
C ALA A 57 15.40 5.66 6.11
N GLY A 58 15.16 4.38 5.80
CA GLY A 58 15.31 3.29 6.75
C GLY A 58 14.06 3.00 7.60
N ALA A 59 13.03 3.85 7.59
CA ALA A 59 11.74 3.52 8.20
C ALA A 59 11.02 2.43 7.39
N CYS A 60 10.33 1.53 8.07
CA CYS A 60 9.49 0.51 7.47
C CYS A 60 8.08 1.05 7.22
N VAL A 61 7.40 0.51 6.22
CA VAL A 61 5.97 0.73 6.02
C VAL A 61 5.21 -0.17 6.99
N ASP A 62 4.37 0.44 7.83
CA ASP A 62 3.57 -0.25 8.82
C ASP A 62 2.10 0.17 8.77
N VAL A 63 1.23 -0.64 9.37
CA VAL A 63 -0.21 -0.41 9.47
C VAL A 63 -0.56 -0.01 10.90
N VAL A 64 -0.94 1.24 11.11
CA VAL A 64 -1.37 1.75 12.43
C VAL A 64 -2.79 1.29 12.79
N GLY A 65 -3.20 1.45 14.06
CA GLY A 65 -4.47 0.93 14.58
C GLY A 65 -5.73 1.45 13.89
N ASP A 66 -5.67 2.59 13.21
CA ASP A 66 -6.73 3.15 12.37
C ASP A 66 -6.62 2.73 10.89
N GLY A 67 -5.68 1.85 10.56
CA GLY A 67 -5.53 1.18 9.26
C GLY A 67 -4.64 1.91 8.27
N TYR A 68 -4.17 3.13 8.55
CA TYR A 68 -3.30 3.87 7.63
C TYR A 68 -1.92 3.23 7.48
N LEU A 69 -1.36 3.35 6.27
CA LEU A 69 0.03 3.01 6.02
C LEU A 69 0.92 4.19 6.41
N VAL A 70 1.92 3.93 7.25
CA VAL A 70 2.84 4.94 7.77
C VAL A 70 4.30 4.49 7.67
N ALA A 71 5.22 5.44 7.66
CA ALA A 71 6.62 5.22 7.97
C ALA A 71 6.79 5.07 9.50
N ALA A 72 7.25 3.90 9.93
CA ALA A 72 7.47 3.54 11.33
C ALA A 72 8.80 2.81 11.53
N LYS A 73 9.17 2.58 12.80
CA LYS A 73 10.37 1.81 13.16
C LYS A 73 10.21 0.33 12.83
N ASP A 74 9.06 -0.23 13.20
CA ASP A 74 8.67 -1.60 12.87
C ASP A 74 7.89 -1.61 11.56
N GLY A 75 7.74 -2.80 10.95
CA GLY A 75 7.11 -2.95 9.64
C GLY A 75 6.09 -4.06 9.60
N THR A 76 5.00 -3.83 8.87
CA THR A 76 4.08 -4.89 8.49
C THR A 76 4.62 -5.56 7.22
N PRO A 77 4.81 -6.89 7.19
CA PRO A 77 5.17 -7.57 5.95
C PRO A 77 3.98 -7.60 5.00
N PHE A 78 4.22 -7.51 3.70
CA PHE A 78 3.18 -7.52 2.67
C PHE A 78 3.40 -8.63 1.64
N LEU A 79 2.34 -9.34 1.29
CA LEU A 79 2.30 -10.22 0.12
C LEU A 79 2.05 -9.35 -1.11
N LEU A 80 2.85 -9.56 -2.15
CA LEU A 80 2.63 -9.00 -3.48
C LEU A 80 1.82 -9.99 -4.31
N GLN A 81 0.59 -9.61 -4.65
CA GLN A 81 -0.30 -10.40 -5.50
C GLN A 81 -0.41 -9.76 -6.88
N ALA A 82 -0.52 -10.58 -7.93
CA ALA A 82 -0.83 -10.07 -9.25
C ALA A 82 -2.32 -9.73 -9.31
N THR A 83 -2.68 -8.78 -10.17
CA THR A 83 -4.10 -8.51 -10.46
C THR A 83 -4.81 -9.73 -11.07
N THR A 84 -4.06 -10.66 -11.67
CA THR A 84 -4.55 -11.87 -12.34
C THR A 84 -4.21 -13.18 -11.63
N LYS A 85 -3.39 -13.16 -10.57
CA LYS A 85 -2.90 -14.36 -9.88
C LYS A 85 -2.70 -14.11 -8.39
N ALA A 86 -2.88 -15.16 -7.59
CA ALA A 86 -2.78 -15.09 -6.13
C ALA A 86 -1.38 -14.72 -5.58
N TYR A 87 -0.32 -14.72 -6.40
CA TYR A 87 1.02 -14.31 -6.02
C TYR A 87 1.82 -13.88 -7.27
N ILE A 88 2.85 -13.06 -7.07
CA ILE A 88 3.86 -12.74 -8.07
C ILE A 88 5.23 -13.26 -7.60
N THR A 89 5.94 -13.92 -8.50
CA THR A 89 7.39 -14.14 -8.38
C THR A 89 8.15 -13.03 -9.10
N LEU A 90 9.37 -12.71 -8.66
CA LEU A 90 10.17 -11.68 -9.33
C LEU A 90 10.54 -12.01 -10.77
N ALA A 91 10.59 -13.29 -11.13
CA ALA A 91 10.72 -13.73 -12.51
C ALA A 91 9.53 -13.29 -13.39
N GLU A 92 8.35 -13.07 -12.79
CA GLU A 92 7.15 -12.57 -13.47
C GLU A 92 7.06 -11.04 -13.52
N ILE A 93 8.01 -10.33 -12.92
CA ILE A 93 8.21 -8.89 -13.09
C ILE A 93 9.06 -8.71 -14.35
N VAL A 94 8.39 -8.76 -15.51
CA VAL A 94 8.99 -8.50 -16.83
C VAL A 94 8.91 -7.00 -17.12
N GLY A 95 10.03 -6.40 -17.48
CA GLY A 95 10.14 -4.95 -17.69
C GLY A 95 10.38 -4.17 -16.40
N ASP A 96 10.12 -2.87 -16.47
CA ASP A 96 10.28 -1.87 -15.42
C ASP A 96 8.97 -1.53 -14.71
N GLN A 97 7.83 -2.12 -15.12
CA GLN A 97 6.53 -1.86 -14.50
C GLN A 97 5.75 -3.15 -14.18
N LYS A 98 5.03 -3.15 -13.05
CA LYS A 98 4.15 -4.26 -12.65
C LYS A 98 2.96 -3.79 -11.82
N ALA A 99 1.75 -4.11 -12.26
CA ALA A 99 0.53 -3.95 -11.47
C ALA A 99 0.41 -5.05 -10.41
N VAL A 100 0.18 -4.67 -9.15
CA VAL A 100 0.09 -5.55 -7.99
C VAL A 100 -0.99 -5.09 -7.01
N TYR A 101 -1.43 -6.03 -6.18
CA TYR A 101 -2.09 -5.74 -4.91
C TYR A 101 -1.14 -6.04 -3.75
N LEU A 102 -1.16 -5.19 -2.74
CA LEU A 102 -0.48 -5.45 -1.47
C LEU A 102 -1.48 -6.02 -0.47
N GLN A 103 -1.10 -7.09 0.22
CA GLN A 103 -1.94 -7.73 1.22
C GLN A 103 -1.15 -8.06 2.50
N THR A 104 -1.69 -7.74 3.67
CA THR A 104 -1.09 -8.12 4.96
C THR A 104 -1.22 -9.63 5.23
N PRO A 105 -0.48 -10.23 6.17
CA PRO A 105 -0.61 -11.64 6.53
C PRO A 105 -2.01 -12.01 7.06
N ARG A 106 -2.73 -11.00 7.59
CA ARG A 106 -4.12 -11.14 8.03
C ARG A 106 -5.14 -11.01 6.90
N LYS A 107 -4.66 -11.03 5.64
CA LYS A 107 -5.45 -10.96 4.40
C LYS A 107 -6.11 -9.62 4.11
N TYR A 108 -5.69 -8.54 4.78
CA TYR A 108 -6.19 -7.19 4.47
C TYR A 108 -5.46 -6.61 3.28
N TYR A 109 -6.22 -6.22 2.25
CA TYR A 109 -5.68 -5.54 1.10
C TYR A 109 -5.39 -4.07 1.41
N VAL A 110 -4.33 -3.56 0.80
CA VAL A 110 -4.13 -2.11 0.72
C VAL A 110 -5.22 -1.53 -0.19
N GLN A 111 -5.81 -0.44 0.27
CA GLN A 111 -6.84 0.35 -0.40
C GLN A 111 -6.41 1.81 -0.45
N GLN A 112 -7.08 2.57 -1.32
CA GLN A 112 -6.98 4.02 -1.36
C GLN A 112 -8.25 4.61 -0.73
N CYS A 113 -8.10 5.38 0.34
CA CYS A 113 -9.19 6.20 0.88
C CYS A 113 -9.18 7.56 0.18
N MET A 114 -10.26 7.88 -0.50
CA MET A 114 -10.49 9.23 -1.02
C MET A 114 -11.21 10.05 0.05
N TYR A 115 -10.73 11.27 0.31
CA TYR A 115 -11.41 12.20 1.21
C TYR A 115 -12.28 13.14 0.36
N GLY A 116 -13.62 13.07 0.50
CA GLY A 116 -14.58 13.96 -0.18
C GLY A 116 -15.30 13.34 -1.38
N GLY A 117 -16.60 13.61 -1.53
CA GLY A 117 -17.45 13.08 -2.61
C GLY A 117 -17.15 13.64 -4.02
N THR A 118 -16.22 14.59 -4.12
CA THR A 118 -15.79 15.29 -5.34
C THR A 118 -14.28 15.13 -5.55
N ALA A 119 -13.72 13.98 -5.18
CA ALA A 119 -12.28 13.76 -4.98
C ALA A 119 -11.35 13.92 -6.21
N PHE A 120 -11.89 14.33 -7.35
CA PHE A 120 -11.15 14.64 -8.57
C PHE A 120 -11.37 16.08 -9.06
N GLU A 121 -12.17 16.88 -8.36
CA GLU A 121 -12.58 18.23 -8.78
C GLU A 121 -11.88 19.35 -7.98
N ASP A 122 -11.24 19.03 -6.84
CA ASP A 122 -10.41 19.96 -6.08
C ASP A 122 -8.92 19.70 -6.35
N HIS A 123 -8.34 20.49 -7.23
CA HIS A 123 -6.99 20.28 -7.75
C HIS A 123 -5.88 20.76 -6.80
N ASP A 124 -6.20 21.49 -5.73
CA ASP A 124 -5.22 22.23 -4.94
C ASP A 124 -4.78 21.51 -3.65
N THR A 125 -5.58 20.58 -3.11
CA THR A 125 -5.32 20.03 -1.75
C THR A 125 -5.55 18.53 -1.58
N MET A 126 -5.72 17.76 -2.66
CA MET A 126 -6.17 16.37 -2.53
C MET A 126 -5.06 15.35 -2.29
N TYR A 127 -5.10 14.77 -1.08
CA TYR A 127 -4.38 13.57 -0.69
C TYR A 127 -5.37 12.40 -0.62
N ASN A 128 -5.10 11.33 -1.36
CA ASN A 128 -5.71 10.04 -1.04
C ASN A 128 -4.73 9.26 -0.17
N PHE A 129 -5.19 8.77 0.97
CA PHE A 129 -4.34 8.01 1.88
C PHE A 129 -4.37 6.52 1.53
N LEU A 130 -3.28 5.82 1.80
CA LEU A 130 -3.24 4.36 1.70
C LEU A 130 -3.56 3.72 3.04
N LEU A 131 -4.42 2.71 3.02
CA LEU A 131 -4.82 1.98 4.22
C LEU A 131 -4.81 0.49 3.95
N ALA A 132 -4.47 -0.32 4.95
CA ALA A 132 -4.72 -1.76 4.95
C ALA A 132 -5.57 -2.06 6.19
N VAL A 133 -6.88 -1.84 6.06
CA VAL A 133 -7.72 -1.81 7.25
C VAL A 133 -8.13 -3.22 7.68
N PRO A 134 -8.00 -3.55 8.97
CA PRO A 134 -8.43 -4.83 9.53
C PRO A 134 -9.93 -5.00 9.75
N ARG A 135 -10.75 -3.97 9.45
CA ARG A 135 -11.99 -3.60 10.17
C ARG A 135 -11.66 -2.87 11.48
N VAL A 136 -12.21 -1.67 11.70
CA VAL A 136 -12.11 -0.99 13.01
C VAL A 136 -13.30 -1.46 13.85
N ASP A 137 -13.06 -2.38 14.78
CA ASP A 137 -14.09 -2.86 15.70
C ASP A 137 -14.61 -1.71 16.58
N ARG A 138 -15.93 -1.55 16.65
CA ARG A 138 -16.57 -0.55 17.51
C ARG A 138 -17.00 -1.12 18.87
N GLY A 139 -16.82 -2.42 19.11
CA GLY A 139 -17.15 -3.09 20.37
C GLY A 139 -18.64 -3.39 20.56
N ASP A 140 -19.50 -3.07 19.59
CA ASP A 140 -20.96 -3.27 19.64
C ASP A 140 -21.45 -4.37 18.66
N GLY A 141 -20.57 -5.30 18.28
CA GLY A 141 -20.84 -6.29 17.23
C GLY A 141 -20.84 -5.69 15.82
N LYS A 142 -20.33 -4.46 15.67
CA LYS A 142 -20.13 -3.77 14.39
C LYS A 142 -18.67 -3.37 14.21
N TYR A 143 -18.31 -3.20 12.95
CA TYR A 143 -17.03 -2.66 12.54
C TYR A 143 -17.19 -1.56 11.51
N LEU A 144 -16.20 -0.70 11.35
CA LEU A 144 -16.10 0.23 10.22
C LEU A 144 -15.28 -0.43 9.10
N ALA A 145 -15.84 -0.45 7.89
CA ALA A 145 -15.13 -0.77 6.66
C ALA A 145 -15.08 0.46 5.75
N MET A 146 -14.02 0.57 4.95
CA MET A 146 -13.92 1.57 3.91
C MET A 146 -14.62 1.04 2.65
N GLU A 147 -15.78 1.61 2.31
CA GLU A 147 -16.55 1.29 1.10
C GLU A 147 -16.82 2.57 0.32
N GLU A 148 -16.55 2.57 -0.99
CA GLU A 148 -16.81 3.72 -1.89
C GLU A 148 -16.35 5.07 -1.30
N ASN A 149 -15.15 5.10 -0.71
CA ASN A 149 -14.55 6.29 -0.10
C ASN A 149 -15.25 6.81 1.18
N SER A 150 -15.96 5.94 1.87
CA SER A 150 -16.60 6.26 3.14
C SER A 150 -16.42 5.16 4.17
N TRP A 151 -16.30 5.56 5.43
CA TRP A 151 -16.37 4.61 6.55
C TRP A 151 -17.81 4.18 6.76
N VAL A 152 -18.12 2.94 6.42
CA VAL A 152 -19.44 2.35 6.58
C VAL A 152 -19.43 1.40 7.78
N ALA A 153 -20.39 1.59 8.69
CA ALA A 153 -20.61 0.67 9.79
C ALA A 153 -21.32 -0.60 9.30
N ARG A 154 -20.73 -1.76 9.61
CA ARG A 154 -21.23 -3.09 9.24
C ARG A 154 -21.29 -3.99 10.45
N SER A 155 -22.24 -4.92 10.48
CA SER A 155 -22.28 -5.99 11.48
C SER A 155 -21.14 -6.98 11.27
N ALA A 156 -20.58 -7.56 12.33
CA ALA A 156 -19.42 -8.46 12.28
C ALA A 156 -19.56 -9.67 11.32
N GLY A 157 -20.78 -10.14 11.10
CA GLY A 157 -21.09 -11.24 10.18
C GLY A 157 -21.20 -10.85 8.69
N TYR A 158 -21.08 -9.57 8.34
CA TYR A 158 -21.13 -9.12 6.95
C TYR A 158 -19.82 -9.49 6.22
N PRO A 159 -19.88 -9.93 4.95
CA PRO A 159 -18.69 -10.25 4.17
C PRO A 159 -17.85 -9.00 3.92
N ASP A 160 -16.54 -9.20 3.78
CA ASP A 160 -15.63 -8.12 3.39
C ASP A 160 -15.90 -7.68 1.95
N ARG A 161 -16.11 -6.38 1.73
CA ARG A 161 -16.35 -5.74 0.43
C ARG A 161 -15.24 -4.76 0.04
N THR A 162 -14.11 -4.83 0.73
CA THR A 162 -12.89 -4.06 0.47
C THR A 162 -12.51 -4.14 -1.01
N ILE A 163 -12.42 -2.98 -1.68
CA ILE A 163 -11.85 -2.85 -3.03
C ILE A 163 -10.35 -2.60 -2.88
N PRO A 164 -9.47 -3.50 -3.39
CA PRO A 164 -8.02 -3.31 -3.31
C PRO A 164 -7.57 -2.17 -4.24
N ALA A 165 -6.53 -1.44 -3.82
CA ALA A 165 -5.87 -0.45 -4.67
C ALA A 165 -4.98 -1.16 -5.69
N ASP A 166 -5.19 -0.88 -6.98
CA ASP A 166 -4.29 -1.34 -8.04
C ASP A 166 -3.02 -0.49 -8.04
N ILE A 167 -1.92 -1.08 -7.55
CA ILE A 167 -0.64 -0.41 -7.37
C ILE A 167 0.27 -0.80 -8.53
N THR A 168 0.67 0.17 -9.34
CA THR A 168 1.75 -0.01 -10.30
C THR A 168 3.08 0.22 -9.61
N LEU A 169 3.90 -0.83 -9.52
CA LEU A 169 5.31 -0.75 -9.17
C LEU A 169 6.11 -0.31 -10.40
N HIS A 170 6.99 0.67 -10.23
CA HIS A 170 8.01 1.05 -11.20
C HIS A 170 9.37 0.61 -10.66
N ILE A 171 9.88 -0.49 -11.20
CA ILE A 171 11.06 -1.19 -10.73
C ILE A 171 12.31 -0.51 -11.26
N GLU A 172 13.15 -0.03 -10.36
CA GLU A 172 14.39 0.68 -10.70
C GLU A 172 15.60 -0.23 -10.67
N GLN A 173 15.65 -1.14 -9.69
CA GLN A 173 16.79 -2.03 -9.47
C GLN A 173 16.32 -3.35 -8.86
N LYS A 174 16.81 -4.49 -9.37
CA LYS A 174 16.55 -5.84 -8.85
C LYS A 174 17.81 -6.41 -8.20
N GLY A 175 17.64 -7.37 -7.29
CA GLY A 175 18.77 -8.08 -6.67
C GLY A 175 19.50 -7.27 -5.59
N VAL A 176 18.76 -6.55 -4.73
CA VAL A 176 19.35 -5.66 -3.72
C VAL A 176 19.42 -6.30 -2.34
N SER A 177 20.51 -6.04 -1.61
CA SER A 177 20.73 -6.48 -0.22
C SER A 177 20.34 -5.39 0.79
#